data_AF-A0A940BAK4-F1
#
_entry.id   AF-A0A940BAK4-F1
#
_cell.length_a   1.000
_cell.length_b   1.000
_cell.length_c   1.000
_cell.angle_alpha   90.00
_cell.angle_beta   90.00
_cell.angle_gamma   90.00
#
_symmetry.space_group_name_H-M   'P 1'
#
loop_
_entity.id
_entity.type
_entity.pdbx_description
1 polymer ?
#
loop_
_entity_poly.entity_id
_entity_poly.type
_entity_poly.pdbx_seq_one_letter_code
_entity_poly.pdbx_strand_id
1 'polypeptide(L)'
;MDTEKEISPTALTEDERQNMRYSIVDYGTYSSDHSRLLVYNEDPDSDYALSVYYILDGTEVICDDACTCCDYIKEFVLPDGVKYIGESAFARNYELMNMKIPKSVVSIGKYAFEGCKSIYDITIPPLVSNISEGLLAWCGSLHEVTIEGTITSIGCLAFAGSELR
;
A
#
# COMPACT_ATOMS: atom_id res chain seq x y z
N MET A 1 -18.83 28.86 -2.76
CA MET A 1 -18.85 27.65 -1.93
C MET A 1 -17.54 26.97 -2.22
N ASP A 2 -16.51 27.34 -1.47
CA ASP A 2 -15.22 26.68 -1.52
C ASP A 2 -15.46 25.26 -1.00
N THR A 3 -15.55 24.29 -1.91
CA THR A 3 -15.39 22.90 -1.54
C THR A 3 -13.96 22.76 -1.06
N GLU A 4 -13.74 22.79 0.26
CA GLU A 4 -12.54 22.25 0.85
C GLU A 4 -12.37 20.86 0.24
N LYS A 5 -11.39 20.73 -0.65
CA LYS A 5 -11.11 19.49 -1.33
C LYS A 5 -10.58 18.60 -0.23
N GLU A 6 -11.45 17.74 0.29
CA GLU A 6 -11.12 16.82 1.38
C GLU A 6 -9.84 16.09 0.99
N ILE A 7 -8.76 16.40 1.72
CA ILE A 7 -7.43 15.87 1.42
C ILE A 7 -7.50 14.39 1.78
N SER A 8 -7.04 13.52 0.87
CA SER A 8 -7.01 12.07 1.12
C SER A 8 -6.36 11.79 2.48
N PRO A 9 -6.92 10.88 3.32
CA PRO A 9 -6.33 10.55 4.61
C PRO A 9 -4.90 10.02 4.50
N THR A 10 -4.48 9.59 3.31
CA THR A 10 -3.17 9.00 3.00
C THR A 10 -2.17 10.02 2.44
N ALA A 11 -2.61 11.23 2.08
CA ALA A 11 -1.72 12.27 1.61
C ALA A 11 -0.88 12.82 2.77
N LEU A 12 0.39 13.13 2.52
CA LEU A 12 1.23 13.79 3.52
C LEU A 12 0.59 15.10 3.98
N THR A 13 0.51 15.29 5.29
CA THR A 13 0.07 16.53 5.92
C THR A 13 1.09 17.65 5.71
N GLU A 14 0.66 18.90 5.89
CA GLU A 14 1.60 20.03 5.78
C GLU A 14 2.73 19.95 6.80
N ASP A 15 2.44 19.45 8.01
CA ASP A 15 3.43 19.25 9.08
C ASP A 15 4.48 18.20 8.66
N GLU A 16 4.04 17.08 8.08
CA GLU A 16 4.94 16.04 7.55
C GLU A 16 5.83 16.55 6.42
N ARG A 17 5.32 17.46 5.57
CA ARG A 17 6.09 18.06 4.45
C ARG A 17 7.09 19.12 4.91
N GLN A 18 6.70 20.01 5.83
CA GLN A 18 7.47 21.22 6.14
C GLN A 18 8.28 21.12 7.43
N ASN A 19 7.77 20.43 8.45
CA ASN A 19 8.32 20.52 9.80
C ASN A 19 9.25 19.36 10.16
N MET A 20 9.42 18.37 9.27
CA MET A 20 10.34 17.23 9.40
C MET A 20 10.23 16.51 10.77
N ARG A 21 9.03 16.46 11.36
CA ARG A 21 8.77 15.72 12.61
C ARG A 21 8.41 14.29 12.28
N TYR A 22 9.41 13.54 11.88
CA TYR A 22 9.30 12.10 11.64
C TYR A 22 10.26 11.33 12.54
N SER A 23 9.98 10.05 12.72
CA SER A 23 10.92 9.08 13.28
C SER A 23 11.33 8.09 12.20
N ILE A 24 12.56 7.60 12.28
CA ILE A 24 13.02 6.50 11.41
C ILE A 24 13.14 5.25 12.28
N VAL A 25 12.44 4.20 11.89
CA VAL A 25 12.42 2.91 12.56
C VAL A 25 12.55 1.82 11.49
N ASP A 26 13.63 1.04 11.56
CA ASP A 26 13.91 -0.06 10.63
C ASP A 26 13.65 0.33 9.16
N TYR A 27 14.35 1.35 8.67
CA TYR A 27 14.23 1.94 7.32
C TYR A 27 12.90 2.65 6.99
N GLY A 28 11.85 2.48 7.78
CA GLY A 28 10.61 3.22 7.63
C GLY A 28 10.70 4.61 8.26
N THR A 29 10.27 5.61 7.52
CA THR A 29 10.06 6.97 8.00
C THR A 29 8.59 7.13 8.39
N TYR A 30 8.32 7.37 9.66
CA TYR A 30 6.98 7.44 10.23
C TYR A 30 6.65 8.85 10.71
N SER A 31 5.36 9.19 10.79
CA SER A 31 4.90 10.36 11.54
C SER A 31 5.41 10.30 12.98
N SER A 32 5.54 11.46 13.64
CA SER A 32 6.06 11.52 15.02
C SER A 32 5.28 10.68 16.05
N ASP A 33 4.02 10.38 15.78
CA ASP A 33 3.16 9.51 16.60
C ASP A 33 3.12 8.04 16.14
N HIS A 34 3.89 7.71 15.10
CA HIS A 34 3.96 6.39 14.45
C HIS A 34 2.67 5.89 13.83
N SER A 35 1.63 6.71 13.73
CA SER A 35 0.35 6.30 13.13
C SER A 35 0.41 6.22 11.60
N ARG A 36 1.43 6.80 10.97
CA ARG A 36 1.53 6.90 9.51
C ARG A 36 2.93 6.47 9.04
N LEU A 37 2.99 5.47 8.17
CA LEU A 37 4.20 5.19 7.39
C LEU A 37 4.23 6.18 6.23
N LEU A 38 5.22 7.08 6.24
CA LEU A 38 5.35 8.14 5.25
C LEU A 38 6.13 7.65 4.04
N VAL A 39 7.23 6.95 4.28
CA VAL A 39 8.05 6.38 3.22
C VAL A 39 8.97 5.28 3.77
N TYR A 40 9.26 4.28 2.95
CA TYR A 40 10.26 3.26 3.17
C TYR A 40 11.54 3.62 2.41
N ASN A 41 12.69 3.67 3.11
CA ASN A 41 13.96 4.18 2.58
C ASN A 41 15.11 3.17 2.72
N GLU A 42 14.91 1.89 2.43
CA GLU A 42 16.06 0.96 2.45
C GLU A 42 16.96 1.15 1.22
N ASP A 43 18.27 1.14 1.47
CA ASP A 43 19.31 1.21 0.45
C ASP A 43 19.38 -0.13 -0.32
N PRO A 44 19.02 -0.17 -1.62
CA PRO A 44 19.04 -1.40 -2.42
C PRO A 44 20.44 -2.01 -2.57
N ASP A 45 21.51 -1.21 -2.41
CA ASP A 45 22.89 -1.67 -2.52
C ASP A 45 23.43 -2.25 -1.19
N SER A 46 22.61 -2.28 -0.14
CA SER A 46 22.94 -2.94 1.11
C SER A 46 23.03 -4.45 0.92
N ASP A 47 24.17 -5.06 1.26
CA ASP A 47 24.33 -6.53 1.38
C ASP A 47 23.33 -7.17 2.36
N TYR A 48 22.56 -6.36 3.09
CA TYR A 48 21.53 -6.76 4.05
C TYR A 48 20.10 -6.43 3.60
N ALA A 49 19.89 -6.16 2.30
CA ALA A 49 18.57 -5.84 1.75
C ALA A 49 17.50 -6.81 2.28
N LEU A 50 16.53 -6.28 3.00
CA LEU A 50 15.47 -7.08 3.58
C LEU A 50 14.64 -7.70 2.45
N SER A 51 14.26 -8.95 2.62
CA SER A 51 13.23 -9.58 1.77
C SER A 51 11.83 -9.48 2.37
N VAL A 52 11.74 -9.14 3.66
CA VAL A 52 10.49 -8.99 4.41
C VAL A 52 10.59 -7.71 5.23
N TYR A 53 9.62 -6.80 5.05
CA TYR A 53 9.50 -5.60 5.87
C TYR A 53 8.31 -5.68 6.82
N TYR A 54 8.58 -5.51 8.12
CA TYR A 54 7.55 -5.45 9.15
C TYR A 54 7.19 -3.99 9.41
N ILE A 55 5.97 -3.60 9.03
CA ILE A 55 5.46 -2.26 9.31
C ILE A 55 5.18 -2.14 10.81
N LEU A 56 5.59 -1.03 11.41
CA LEU A 56 5.56 -0.81 12.85
C LEU A 56 4.14 -0.95 13.43
N ASP A 57 3.99 -1.67 14.53
CA ASP A 57 2.72 -1.78 15.24
C ASP A 57 2.21 -0.40 15.70
N GLY A 58 0.90 -0.20 15.63
CA GLY A 58 0.25 1.11 15.79
C GLY A 58 0.17 1.95 14.52
N THR A 59 0.75 1.51 13.39
CA THR A 59 0.52 2.15 12.09
C THR A 59 -0.94 1.98 11.66
N GLU A 60 -1.61 3.09 11.40
CA GLU A 60 -2.99 3.17 10.92
C GLU A 60 -3.07 3.53 9.43
N VAL A 61 -2.07 4.26 8.92
CA VAL A 61 -2.05 4.77 7.54
C VAL A 61 -0.74 4.39 6.87
N ILE A 62 -0.84 3.86 5.66
CA ILE A 62 0.28 3.75 4.73
C ILE A 62 0.08 4.86 3.71
N CYS A 63 0.97 5.85 3.71
CA CYS A 63 0.79 7.05 2.89
C CYS A 63 0.93 6.76 1.39
N ASP A 64 0.52 7.74 0.60
CA ASP A 64 0.72 7.71 -0.85
C ASP A 64 2.21 7.49 -1.17
N ASP A 65 2.48 6.62 -2.14
CA ASP A 65 3.82 6.23 -2.60
C ASP A 65 4.78 5.65 -1.53
N ALA A 66 4.30 5.37 -0.31
CA ALA A 66 5.18 5.09 0.83
C ALA A 66 6.15 3.90 0.63
N CYS A 67 5.73 2.86 -0.09
CA CYS A 67 6.51 1.67 -0.39
C CYS A 67 6.56 1.40 -1.91
N THR A 68 6.69 2.45 -2.73
CA THR A 68 6.82 2.27 -4.19
C THR A 68 8.23 1.86 -4.61
N CYS A 69 8.33 1.02 -5.65
CA CYS A 69 9.59 0.59 -6.25
C CYS A 69 10.60 -0.05 -5.27
N CYS A 70 10.13 -0.73 -4.22
CA CYS A 70 10.95 -1.51 -3.30
C CYS A 70 11.25 -2.90 -3.90
N ASP A 71 12.03 -2.93 -4.98
CA ASP A 71 12.21 -4.10 -5.85
C ASP A 71 12.86 -5.34 -5.20
N TYR A 72 13.36 -5.24 -3.97
CA TYR A 72 13.96 -6.36 -3.22
C TYR A 72 13.00 -6.96 -2.17
N ILE A 73 11.91 -6.26 -1.82
CA ILE A 73 10.96 -6.73 -0.82
C ILE A 73 10.00 -7.75 -1.43
N LYS A 74 9.98 -8.94 -0.84
CA LYS A 74 9.10 -10.05 -1.22
C LYS A 74 7.83 -10.11 -0.40
N GLU A 75 7.84 -9.49 0.77
CA GLU A 75 6.71 -9.47 1.69
C GLU A 75 6.67 -8.20 2.53
N PHE A 76 5.50 -7.58 2.58
CA PHE A 76 5.19 -6.55 3.58
C PHE A 76 4.25 -7.13 4.62
N VAL A 77 4.66 -7.10 5.88
CA VAL A 77 3.85 -7.54 7.02
C VAL A 77 3.17 -6.32 7.62
N LEU A 78 1.88 -6.16 7.32
CA LEU A 78 1.05 -5.06 7.82
C LEU A 78 0.49 -5.42 9.22
N PRO A 79 0.52 -4.49 10.19
CA PRO A 79 -0.11 -4.71 11.48
C PRO A 79 -1.65 -4.69 11.36
N ASP A 80 -2.34 -5.37 12.27
CA ASP A 80 -3.81 -5.44 12.28
C ASP A 80 -4.49 -4.07 12.48
N GLY A 81 -3.74 -3.04 12.87
CA GLY A 81 -4.23 -1.67 13.06
C GLY A 81 -4.49 -0.88 11.77
N VAL A 82 -3.88 -1.26 10.63
CA VAL A 82 -3.92 -0.47 9.39
C VAL A 82 -5.36 -0.28 8.90
N LYS A 83 -5.73 0.98 8.65
CA LYS A 83 -7.06 1.39 8.16
C LYS A 83 -7.04 1.87 6.72
N TYR A 84 -5.96 2.52 6.30
CA TYR A 84 -5.87 3.19 5.00
C TYR A 84 -4.57 2.84 4.30
N ILE A 85 -4.67 2.46 3.03
CA ILE A 85 -3.53 2.25 2.13
C ILE A 85 -3.62 3.29 1.02
N GLY A 86 -2.57 4.08 0.84
CA GLY A 86 -2.49 5.21 -0.07
C GLY A 86 -2.48 4.87 -1.56
N GLU A 87 -2.58 5.93 -2.37
CA GLU A 87 -2.37 5.85 -3.80
C GLU A 87 -0.94 5.39 -4.08
N SER A 88 -0.79 4.40 -4.97
CA SER A 88 0.51 3.82 -5.35
C SER A 88 1.37 3.31 -4.18
N ALA A 89 0.78 3.11 -2.99
CA ALA A 89 1.52 2.83 -1.76
C ALA A 89 2.47 1.63 -1.87
N PHE A 90 2.12 0.60 -2.66
CA PHE A 90 2.97 -0.56 -2.95
C PHE A 90 3.16 -0.75 -4.46
N ALA A 91 3.07 0.31 -5.26
CA ALA A 91 3.21 0.20 -6.71
C ALA A 91 4.64 -0.20 -7.09
N ARG A 92 4.75 -0.99 -8.16
CA ARG A 92 5.98 -1.39 -8.84
C ARG A 92 6.96 -2.17 -7.97
N ASN A 93 6.45 -2.94 -7.02
CA ASN A 93 7.26 -3.91 -6.28
C ASN A 93 7.33 -5.22 -7.08
N TYR A 94 8.34 -5.38 -7.94
CA TYR A 94 8.37 -6.51 -8.88
C TYR A 94 8.57 -7.87 -8.20
N GLU A 95 9.26 -7.91 -7.06
CA GLU A 95 9.54 -9.14 -6.29
C GLU A 95 8.51 -9.44 -5.20
N LEU A 96 7.52 -8.56 -4.98
CA LEU A 96 6.49 -8.74 -3.96
C LEU A 96 5.63 -9.97 -4.30
N MET A 97 5.72 -11.01 -3.48
CA MET A 97 5.01 -12.29 -3.63
C MET A 97 3.88 -12.42 -2.61
N ASN A 98 4.13 -12.01 -1.37
CA ASN A 98 3.20 -12.17 -0.26
C ASN A 98 2.67 -10.79 0.18
N MET A 99 1.37 -10.59 0.08
CA MET A 99 0.69 -9.39 0.57
C MET A 99 -0.61 -9.78 1.26
N LYS A 100 -0.61 -9.73 2.59
CA LYS A 100 -1.82 -9.94 3.39
C LYS A 100 -2.37 -8.59 3.84
N ILE A 101 -3.52 -8.20 3.28
CA ILE A 101 -4.22 -6.98 3.66
C ILE A 101 -5.02 -7.25 4.96
N PRO A 102 -4.81 -6.49 6.05
CA PRO A 102 -5.57 -6.67 7.29
C PRO A 102 -7.07 -6.43 7.12
N LYS A 103 -7.90 -7.14 7.90
CA LYS A 103 -9.38 -7.02 7.86
C LYS A 103 -9.90 -5.64 8.28
N SER A 104 -9.05 -4.87 8.96
CA SER A 104 -9.28 -3.51 9.44
C SER A 104 -9.19 -2.45 8.35
N VAL A 105 -8.61 -2.77 7.19
CA VAL A 105 -8.45 -1.84 6.07
C VAL A 105 -9.82 -1.48 5.50
N VAL A 106 -10.12 -0.19 5.47
CA VAL A 106 -11.38 0.39 5.01
C VAL A 106 -11.27 0.94 3.58
N SER A 107 -10.09 1.44 3.21
CA SER A 107 -9.84 2.03 1.90
C SER A 107 -8.46 1.69 1.37
N ILE A 108 -8.40 1.44 0.07
CA ILE A 108 -7.17 1.21 -0.68
C ILE A 108 -7.15 2.18 -1.87
N GLY A 109 -6.09 2.95 -1.98
CA GLY A 109 -5.91 4.00 -2.99
C GLY A 109 -5.83 3.46 -4.41
N LYS A 110 -5.87 4.38 -5.38
CA LYS A 110 -5.65 4.04 -6.79
C LYS A 110 -4.26 3.47 -6.98
N TYR A 111 -4.10 2.55 -7.93
CA TYR A 111 -2.79 2.00 -8.30
C TYR A 111 -1.99 1.38 -7.14
N ALA A 112 -2.60 1.09 -5.98
CA ALA A 112 -1.85 0.76 -4.77
C ALA A 112 -0.95 -0.47 -4.92
N PHE A 113 -1.29 -1.41 -5.80
CA PHE A 113 -0.46 -2.57 -6.14
C PHE A 113 -0.13 -2.62 -7.65
N GLU A 114 -0.19 -1.49 -8.36
CA GLU A 114 0.11 -1.45 -9.80
C GLU A 114 1.50 -2.04 -10.06
N GLY A 115 1.62 -2.97 -11.00
CA GLY A 115 2.89 -3.49 -11.46
C GLY A 115 3.59 -4.44 -10.48
N CYS A 116 2.89 -4.93 -9.46
CA CYS A 116 3.39 -5.99 -8.58
C CYS A 116 3.38 -7.34 -9.33
N LYS A 117 4.43 -7.58 -10.12
CA LYS A 117 4.48 -8.68 -11.09
C LYS A 117 4.53 -10.08 -10.48
N SER A 118 4.95 -10.21 -9.23
CA SER A 118 5.12 -11.51 -8.55
C SER A 118 3.98 -11.89 -7.61
N ILE A 119 3.00 -11.00 -7.37
CA ILE A 119 1.81 -11.34 -6.57
C ILE A 119 1.00 -12.38 -7.35
N TYR A 120 0.79 -13.54 -6.74
CA TYR A 120 0.03 -14.65 -7.33
C TYR A 120 -1.46 -14.58 -6.99
N ASP A 121 -1.77 -14.30 -5.73
CA ASP A 121 -3.13 -14.13 -5.23
C ASP A 121 -3.20 -12.93 -4.28
N ILE A 122 -4.39 -12.35 -4.15
CA ILE A 122 -4.64 -11.30 -3.16
C ILE A 122 -6.07 -11.39 -2.63
N THR A 123 -6.23 -11.09 -1.35
CA THR A 123 -7.53 -11.03 -0.69
C THR A 123 -7.93 -9.58 -0.41
N ILE A 124 -9.06 -9.14 -0.94
CA ILE A 124 -9.69 -7.86 -0.64
C ILE A 124 -10.51 -8.01 0.66
N PRO A 125 -10.20 -7.26 1.72
CA PRO A 125 -10.80 -7.44 3.04
C PRO A 125 -12.26 -6.95 3.10
N PRO A 126 -13.02 -7.35 4.13
CA PRO A 126 -14.48 -7.22 4.14
C PRO A 126 -15.00 -5.78 4.21
N LEU A 127 -14.20 -4.83 4.71
CA LEU A 127 -14.58 -3.43 4.84
C LEU A 127 -14.30 -2.59 3.58
N VAL A 128 -13.53 -3.13 2.63
CA VAL A 128 -13.27 -2.46 1.35
C VAL A 128 -14.50 -2.62 0.46
N SER A 129 -15.12 -1.49 0.13
CA SER A 129 -16.34 -1.45 -0.68
C SER A 129 -16.10 -1.16 -2.16
N ASN A 130 -14.89 -0.75 -2.55
CA ASN A 130 -14.55 -0.40 -3.92
C ASN A 130 -13.18 -0.96 -4.30
N ILE A 131 -13.08 -1.47 -5.52
CA ILE A 131 -11.79 -1.78 -6.14
C ILE A 131 -11.40 -0.55 -6.95
N SER A 132 -10.36 0.17 -6.53
CA SER A 132 -9.98 1.45 -7.11
C SER A 132 -9.44 1.32 -8.53
N GLU A 133 -9.34 2.47 -9.22
CA GLU A 133 -8.70 2.56 -10.54
C GLU A 133 -7.28 1.98 -10.49
N GLY A 134 -7.01 1.04 -11.39
CA GLY A 134 -5.70 0.41 -11.53
C GLY A 134 -5.18 -0.35 -10.32
N LEU A 135 -6.02 -0.69 -9.32
CA LEU A 135 -5.59 -1.27 -8.04
C LEU A 135 -4.55 -2.39 -8.17
N LEU A 136 -4.78 -3.31 -9.11
CA LEU A 136 -3.96 -4.48 -9.44
C LEU A 136 -3.61 -4.50 -10.94
N ALA A 137 -3.50 -3.32 -11.56
CA ALA A 137 -3.08 -3.22 -12.95
C ALA A 137 -1.63 -3.73 -13.09
N TRP A 138 -1.35 -4.43 -14.18
CA TRP A 138 -0.03 -4.94 -14.56
C TRP A 138 0.60 -5.92 -13.54
N CYS A 139 -0.23 -6.53 -12.67
CA CYS A 139 0.17 -7.66 -11.84
C CYS A 139 0.19 -8.95 -12.67
N GLY A 140 1.26 -9.13 -13.44
CA GLY A 140 1.34 -10.19 -14.47
C GLY A 140 1.17 -11.63 -13.96
N SER A 141 1.58 -11.93 -12.72
CA SER A 141 1.39 -13.26 -12.14
C SER A 141 0.08 -13.44 -11.35
N LEU A 142 -0.79 -12.43 -11.30
CA LEU A 142 -2.00 -12.48 -10.50
C LEU A 142 -3.02 -13.43 -11.15
N HIS A 143 -3.29 -14.56 -10.49
CA HIS A 143 -4.19 -15.62 -10.93
C HIS A 143 -5.52 -15.66 -10.18
N GLU A 144 -5.54 -15.17 -8.94
CA GLU A 144 -6.74 -15.21 -8.09
C GLU A 144 -6.91 -13.92 -7.29
N VAL A 145 -8.15 -13.43 -7.22
CA VAL A 145 -8.56 -12.35 -6.31
C VAL A 145 -9.72 -12.86 -5.49
N THR A 146 -9.50 -13.02 -4.18
CA THR A 146 -10.58 -13.33 -3.23
C THR A 146 -11.17 -12.03 -2.71
N ILE A 147 -12.50 -11.95 -2.63
CA ILE A 147 -13.21 -10.79 -2.09
C ILE A 147 -13.99 -11.26 -0.86
N GLU A 148 -13.62 -10.78 0.33
CA GLU A 148 -14.33 -11.11 1.58
C GLU A 148 -15.53 -10.20 1.87
N GLY A 149 -15.64 -9.08 1.15
CA GLY A 149 -16.65 -8.04 1.34
C GLY A 149 -17.68 -7.92 0.22
N THR A 150 -18.45 -6.84 0.25
CA THR A 150 -19.35 -6.47 -0.85
C THR A 150 -18.74 -5.30 -1.62
N ILE A 151 -18.37 -5.55 -2.87
CA ILE A 151 -17.86 -4.52 -3.78
C ILE A 151 -19.04 -3.84 -4.49
N THR A 152 -19.10 -2.52 -4.41
CA THR A 152 -20.12 -1.69 -5.05
C THR A 152 -19.63 -1.07 -6.36
N SER A 153 -18.31 -0.96 -6.55
CA SER A 153 -17.71 -0.50 -7.80
C SER A 153 -16.33 -1.09 -8.06
N ILE A 154 -16.01 -1.23 -9.35
CA ILE A 154 -14.69 -1.63 -9.85
C ILE A 154 -14.20 -0.53 -10.79
N GLY A 155 -13.05 0.05 -10.47
CA GLY A 155 -12.44 1.15 -11.20
C GLY A 155 -11.91 0.72 -12.57
N CYS A 156 -11.70 1.72 -13.43
CA CYS A 156 -11.06 1.51 -14.72
C CYS A 156 -9.70 0.84 -14.52
N LEU A 157 -9.35 -0.11 -15.41
CA LEU A 157 -8.07 -0.82 -15.40
C LEU A 157 -7.74 -1.59 -14.12
N ALA A 158 -8.68 -1.79 -13.18
CA ALA A 158 -8.41 -2.41 -11.88
C ALA A 158 -7.59 -3.72 -11.96
N PHE A 159 -7.74 -4.48 -13.04
CA PHE A 159 -7.05 -5.74 -13.31
C PHE A 159 -6.42 -5.78 -14.72
N ALA A 160 -6.15 -4.63 -15.33
CA ALA A 160 -5.59 -4.60 -16.68
C ALA A 160 -4.21 -5.28 -16.70
N GLY A 161 -3.96 -6.20 -17.63
CA GLY A 161 -2.64 -6.86 -17.73
C GLY A 161 -2.33 -7.88 -16.62
N SER A 162 -3.34 -8.33 -15.85
CA SER A 162 -3.23 -9.51 -14.98
C SER A 162 -3.56 -10.80 -15.73
N GLU A 163 -3.16 -11.95 -15.16
CA GLU A 163 -3.51 -13.29 -15.65
C GLU A 163 -4.81 -13.88 -15.06
N LEU A 164 -5.64 -13.05 -14.41
CA LEU A 164 -6.92 -13.45 -13.83
C LEU A 164 -7.81 -14.14 -14.87
N ARG A 165 -8.38 -15.29 -14.48
CA ARG A 165 -9.26 -16.14 -15.32
C ARG A 165 -10.66 -16.25 -14.74
#